data_AF-A0A2N0M8T7-F1
#
_entry.id   AF-A0A2N0M8T7-F1
#
_cell.length_a   1.000
_cell.length_b   1.000
_cell.length_c   1.000
_cell.angle_alpha   90.00
_cell.angle_beta   90.00
_cell.angle_gamma   90.00
#
_symmetry.space_group_name_H-M   'P 1'
#
loop_
_entity.id
_entity.type
_entity.pdbx_description
1 polymer ?
#
loop_
_entity_poly.entity_id
_entity_poly.type
_entity_poly.pdbx_seq_one_letter_code
_entity_poly.pdbx_strand_id
1 'polypeptide(L)'
;MTNQTTFSHEIPPLGVAELEKELSRTLRFWEQWSAQCHGQGELHDQVLRSALTLKVLTYAPSGGLVAAPTTSLPETVGGARNWDYRFTWIRDATFALYALSIIGYTEEAEAFKNWLEWSTSGRARDLQVMYGLGGERRLTEIELLELEGYRKSRPVRIGNGAYSQFQLDIYGEIMDSAHIYLKFGGAMDPEYWKYLQRVVAYVMDHWQEPDEGIWETRGGRQHFVFSKVMFWVALDRAIKAAVSRKLEGDVAK
;
A
#
# COMPACT_ATOMS: atom_id res chain seq x y z
N MET A 1 0.23 -3.25 26.56
CA MET A 1 0.76 -1.88 26.68
C MET A 1 0.44 -1.16 25.39
N THR A 2 -0.50 -0.22 25.43
CA THR A 2 -0.95 0.56 24.28
C THR A 2 0.10 1.64 23.96
N ASN A 3 0.89 1.43 22.91
CA ASN A 3 1.77 2.46 22.32
C ASN A 3 0.94 3.47 21.50
N GLN A 4 -0.11 4.04 22.09
CA GLN A 4 -0.64 5.30 21.59
C GLN A 4 0.17 6.40 22.26
N THR A 5 1.27 6.81 21.61
CA THR A 5 1.87 8.12 21.86
C THR A 5 0.78 9.15 21.60
N THR A 6 0.25 9.71 22.67
CA THR A 6 -0.61 10.88 22.66
C THR A 6 0.08 11.95 21.81
N PHE A 7 -0.54 12.38 20.71
CA PHE A 7 -0.10 13.55 19.95
C PHE A 7 -0.39 14.80 20.79
N SER A 8 0.43 15.05 21.82
CA SER A 8 0.49 16.37 22.43
C SER A 8 1.05 17.31 21.37
N HIS A 9 0.24 18.29 20.94
CA HIS A 9 0.69 19.35 20.03
C HIS A 9 1.68 20.33 20.69
N GLU A 10 1.98 20.14 21.98
CA GLU A 10 2.96 20.92 22.72
C GLU A 10 4.30 20.17 22.76
N ILE A 11 5.08 20.32 21.69
CA ILE A 11 6.51 20.03 21.73
C ILE A 11 7.19 21.34 22.18
N PRO A 12 7.86 21.38 23.34
CA PRO A 12 8.59 22.57 23.76
C PRO A 12 9.62 22.93 22.67
N PRO A 13 9.81 24.24 22.37
CA PRO A 13 10.74 24.64 21.33
C PRO A 13 12.14 24.11 21.65
N LEU A 14 12.71 23.39 20.68
CA LEU A 14 14.05 22.83 20.80
C LEU A 14 15.09 23.95 20.90
N GLY A 15 16.07 23.78 21.79
CA GLY A 15 17.25 24.65 21.82
C GLY A 15 18.09 24.49 20.55
N VAL A 16 18.96 25.46 20.26
CA VAL A 16 19.81 25.44 19.04
C VAL A 16 20.63 24.16 18.93
N ALA A 17 21.26 23.70 20.02
CA ALA A 17 22.03 22.47 20.03
C ALA A 17 21.19 21.21 19.76
N GLU A 18 19.93 21.21 20.19
CA GLU A 18 19.00 20.11 19.94
C GLU A 18 18.54 20.11 18.49
N LEU A 19 18.26 21.29 17.91
CA LEU A 19 17.94 21.44 16.49
C LEU A 19 19.09 20.95 15.59
N GLU A 20 20.33 21.33 15.89
CA GLU A 20 21.50 20.86 15.16
C GLU A 20 21.66 19.33 15.24
N LYS A 21 21.39 18.76 16.41
CA LYS A 21 21.43 17.30 16.62
C LYS A 21 20.36 16.58 15.81
N GLU A 22 19.12 17.07 15.80
CA GLU A 22 18.02 16.47 15.03
C GLU A 22 18.27 16.61 13.53
N LEU A 23 18.70 17.79 13.04
CA LEU A 23 19.09 17.97 11.64
C LEU A 23 20.20 16.99 11.23
N SER A 24 21.24 16.87 12.05
CA SER A 24 22.35 15.95 11.78
C SER A 24 21.88 14.49 11.75
N ARG A 25 20.91 14.12 12.58
CA ARG A 25 20.30 12.78 12.58
C ARG A 25 19.49 12.54 11.31
N THR A 26 18.66 13.50 10.91
CA THR A 26 17.86 13.42 9.68
C THR A 26 18.74 13.30 8.45
N LEU A 27 19.79 14.11 8.34
CA LEU A 27 20.74 14.06 7.23
C LEU A 27 21.43 12.69 7.15
N ARG A 28 22.00 12.21 8.26
CA ARG A 28 22.65 10.89 8.30
C ARG A 28 21.72 9.76 7.89
N PHE A 29 20.46 9.80 8.35
CA PHE A 29 19.47 8.79 7.95
C PHE A 29 19.26 8.77 6.44
N TRP A 30 19.01 9.93 5.83
CA TRP A 30 18.75 10.02 4.39
C TRP A 30 19.99 9.72 3.55
N GLU A 31 21.19 10.12 4.00
CA GLU A 31 22.45 9.75 3.35
C GLU A 31 22.68 8.24 3.37
N GLN A 32 22.52 7.61 4.54
CA GLN A 32 22.68 6.16 4.69
C GLN A 32 21.63 5.37 3.92
N TRP A 33 20.37 5.83 3.93
CA TRP A 33 19.30 5.19 3.18
C TRP A 33 19.55 5.35 1.67
N SER A 34 19.89 6.54 1.19
CA SER A 34 20.16 6.78 -0.24
C SER A 34 21.36 5.99 -0.76
N ALA A 35 22.39 5.79 0.07
CA ALA A 35 23.59 5.04 -0.30
C ALA A 35 23.33 3.54 -0.60
N GLN A 36 22.18 2.99 -0.19
CA GLN A 36 21.79 1.61 -0.48
C GLN A 36 21.20 1.42 -1.87
N CYS A 37 20.81 2.50 -2.57
CA CYS A 37 20.16 2.40 -3.87
C CYS A 37 21.06 1.69 -4.89
N HIS A 38 20.66 0.48 -5.28
CA HIS A 38 21.29 -0.27 -6.35
C HIS A 38 20.82 0.25 -7.71
N GLY A 39 21.74 0.34 -8.65
CA GLY A 39 21.45 0.81 -10.01
C GLY A 39 22.48 1.85 -10.44
N GLN A 40 23.39 1.44 -11.31
CA GLN A 40 24.35 2.32 -11.96
C GLN A 40 23.80 2.68 -13.34
N GLY A 41 23.73 3.96 -13.69
CA GLY A 41 23.23 4.39 -14.99
C GLY A 41 22.96 5.89 -15.07
N GLU A 42 22.74 6.38 -16.29
CA GLU A 42 22.55 7.80 -16.58
C GLU A 42 21.34 8.43 -15.87
N LEU A 43 20.38 7.60 -15.43
CA LEU A 43 19.16 8.03 -14.75
C LEU A 43 19.19 7.81 -13.23
N HIS A 44 20.36 7.57 -12.63
CA HIS A 44 20.49 7.26 -11.20
C HIS A 44 19.82 8.31 -10.31
N ASP A 45 20.04 9.59 -10.57
CA ASP A 45 19.49 10.68 -9.76
C ASP A 45 17.95 10.75 -9.83
N GLN A 46 17.35 10.47 -10.99
CA GLN A 46 15.91 10.41 -11.17
C GLN A 46 15.30 9.19 -10.45
N VAL A 47 15.99 8.04 -10.51
CA VAL A 47 15.59 6.83 -9.78
C VAL A 47 15.64 7.09 -8.28
N LEU A 48 16.74 7.63 -7.77
CA LEU A 48 16.90 7.96 -6.36
C LEU A 48 15.86 9.00 -5.90
N ARG A 49 15.60 10.04 -6.70
CA ARG A 49 14.54 11.03 -6.39
C ARG A 49 13.16 10.37 -6.27
N SER A 50 12.85 9.44 -7.16
CA SER A 50 11.58 8.70 -7.13
C SER A 50 11.51 7.77 -5.93
N ALA A 51 12.61 7.07 -5.61
CA ALA A 51 12.72 6.20 -4.44
C ALA A 51 12.55 6.99 -3.13
N LEU A 52 13.22 8.14 -3.01
CA LEU A 52 13.05 9.06 -1.88
C LEU A 52 11.58 9.47 -1.72
N THR A 53 10.91 9.81 -2.84
CA THR A 53 9.48 10.16 -2.83
C THR A 53 8.65 9.02 -2.26
N LEU A 54 8.82 7.79 -2.76
CA LEU A 54 8.12 6.61 -2.22
C LEU A 54 8.43 6.38 -0.74
N LYS A 55 9.69 6.55 -0.31
CA LYS A 55 10.08 6.41 1.09
C LYS A 55 9.41 7.44 2.00
N VAL A 56 9.25 8.69 1.55
CA VAL A 56 8.55 9.73 2.34
C VAL A 56 7.04 9.43 2.45
N LEU A 57 6.46 8.66 1.51
CA LEU A 57 5.06 8.21 1.59
C LEU A 57 4.85 7.06 2.58
N THR A 58 5.92 6.43 3.07
CA THR A 58 5.82 5.34 4.04
C THR A 58 5.68 5.88 5.46
N TYR A 59 4.59 5.52 6.14
CA TYR A 59 4.34 5.82 7.53
C TYR A 59 5.20 4.95 8.45
N ALA A 60 6.34 5.50 8.86
CA ALA A 60 7.39 4.81 9.62
C ALA A 60 6.89 3.98 10.83
N PRO A 61 5.89 4.40 11.63
CA PRO A 61 5.43 3.60 12.77
C PRO A 61 4.79 2.26 12.41
N SER A 62 4.23 2.13 11.21
CA SER A 62 3.42 0.97 10.82
C SER A 62 3.92 0.25 9.56
N GLY A 63 4.62 0.95 8.67
CA GLY A 63 4.97 0.45 7.33
C GLY A 63 3.91 0.70 6.25
N GLY A 64 2.71 1.19 6.60
CA GLY A 64 1.69 1.58 5.61
C GLY A 64 2.17 2.72 4.71
N LEU A 65 1.93 2.62 3.40
CA LEU A 65 2.32 3.62 2.40
C LEU A 65 1.08 4.41 1.96
N VAL A 66 1.08 5.74 2.07
CA VAL A 66 -0.05 6.54 1.53
C VAL A 66 0.03 6.61 0.01
N ALA A 67 -1.11 6.55 -0.66
CA ALA A 67 -1.16 6.77 -2.11
C ALA A 67 -0.69 8.20 -2.48
N ALA A 68 -1.11 9.21 -1.72
CA ALA A 68 -0.53 10.55 -1.75
C ALA A 68 -0.78 11.31 -0.44
N PRO A 69 0.10 12.24 -0.03
CA PRO A 69 -0.04 13.00 1.20
C PRO A 69 -0.99 14.20 1.00
N THR A 70 -2.07 14.00 0.26
CA THR A 70 -2.99 15.06 -0.17
C THR A 70 -4.43 14.60 -0.06
N THR A 71 -5.32 15.57 0.14
CA THR A 71 -6.76 15.35 0.08
C THR A 71 -7.41 16.45 -0.73
N SER A 72 -8.46 16.09 -1.48
CA SER A 72 -9.32 17.04 -2.20
C SER A 72 -8.62 17.91 -3.23
N LEU A 73 -7.44 17.49 -3.70
CA LEU A 73 -6.84 18.10 -4.87
C LEU A 73 -7.58 17.59 -6.11
N PRO A 74 -8.05 18.49 -6.99
CA PRO A 74 -8.88 18.09 -8.12
C PRO A 74 -8.05 17.46 -9.23
N GLU A 75 -8.53 16.34 -9.79
CA GLU A 75 -7.96 15.78 -11.02
C GLU A 75 -8.01 16.79 -12.19
N THR A 76 -9.02 17.66 -12.19
CA THR A 76 -9.17 18.77 -13.13
C THR A 76 -9.76 19.95 -12.38
N VAL A 77 -9.13 21.13 -12.46
CA VAL A 77 -9.61 22.35 -11.77
C VAL A 77 -11.09 22.59 -12.09
N GLY A 78 -11.91 22.80 -11.05
CA GLY A 78 -13.36 22.94 -11.14
C GLY A 78 -14.14 21.62 -11.23
N GLY A 79 -13.46 20.49 -11.37
CA GLY A 79 -14.06 19.15 -11.38
C GLY A 79 -14.42 18.63 -9.99
N ALA A 80 -15.18 17.53 -9.96
CA ALA A 80 -15.70 16.91 -8.75
C ALA A 80 -14.91 15.69 -8.26
N ARG A 81 -13.87 15.26 -9.00
CA ARG A 81 -12.99 14.13 -8.64
C ARG A 81 -11.84 14.63 -7.77
N ASN A 82 -12.17 14.88 -6.51
CA ASN A 82 -11.32 15.54 -5.52
C ASN A 82 -11.23 14.59 -4.31
N TRP A 83 -10.46 13.52 -4.44
CA TRP A 83 -10.44 12.42 -3.47
C TRP A 83 -9.43 12.64 -2.35
N ASP A 84 -9.63 11.95 -1.23
CA ASP A 84 -8.64 11.82 -0.17
C ASP A 84 -7.72 10.64 -0.47
N TYR A 85 -6.42 10.89 -0.64
CA TYR A 85 -5.41 9.89 -1.00
C TYR A 85 -4.50 9.50 0.17
N ARG A 86 -4.80 9.97 1.39
CA ARG A 86 -3.98 9.75 2.59
C ARG A 86 -4.14 8.35 3.21
N PHE A 87 -4.51 7.37 2.40
CA PHE A 87 -4.76 5.98 2.80
C PHE A 87 -3.81 5.03 2.06
N THR A 88 -3.67 3.82 2.59
CA THR A 88 -2.86 2.77 1.98
C THR A 88 -3.76 1.90 1.12
N TRP A 89 -3.68 2.08 -0.20
CA TRP A 89 -4.20 1.12 -1.17
C TRP A 89 -3.24 -0.05 -1.29
N ILE A 90 -3.78 -1.27 -1.28
CA ILE A 90 -2.97 -2.49 -1.44
C ILE A 90 -2.20 -2.44 -2.76
N ARG A 91 -2.89 -2.06 -3.84
CA ARG A 91 -2.32 -1.88 -5.18
C ARG A 91 -1.09 -0.98 -5.20
N ASP A 92 -1.30 0.27 -4.78
CA ASP A 92 -0.33 1.35 -4.88
C ASP A 92 0.91 1.01 -4.06
N ALA A 93 0.70 0.46 -2.86
CA ALA A 93 1.78 -0.05 -2.03
C ALA A 93 2.52 -1.23 -2.70
N THR A 94 1.82 -2.19 -3.28
CA THR A 94 2.45 -3.33 -3.98
C THR A 94 3.39 -2.86 -5.10
N PHE A 95 2.96 -1.90 -5.93
CA PHE A 95 3.81 -1.35 -6.99
C PHE A 95 5.00 -0.54 -6.47
N ALA A 96 4.79 0.28 -5.43
CA ALA A 96 5.87 1.04 -4.81
C ALA A 96 6.95 0.10 -4.23
N LEU A 97 6.53 -0.96 -3.55
CA LEU A 97 7.43 -1.94 -2.95
C LEU A 97 8.17 -2.78 -3.98
N TYR A 98 7.51 -3.09 -5.10
CA TYR A 98 8.19 -3.71 -6.24
C TYR A 98 9.34 -2.84 -6.75
N ALA A 99 9.06 -1.56 -6.98
CA ALA A 99 10.06 -0.61 -7.47
C ALA A 99 11.23 -0.46 -6.49
N LEU A 100 10.94 -0.31 -5.20
CA LEU A 100 11.94 -0.22 -4.13
C LEU A 100 12.78 -1.50 -4.02
N SER A 101 12.15 -2.68 -4.08
CA SER A 101 12.84 -3.97 -3.97
C SER A 101 13.82 -4.20 -5.12
N ILE A 102 13.48 -3.79 -6.35
CA ILE A 102 14.37 -3.90 -7.52
C ILE A 102 15.68 -3.14 -7.31
N ILE A 103 15.62 -1.99 -6.64
CA ILE A 103 16.78 -1.11 -6.40
C ILE A 103 17.41 -1.35 -5.02
N GLY A 104 17.14 -2.49 -4.39
CA GLY A 104 17.84 -2.94 -3.18
C GLY A 104 17.17 -2.61 -1.84
N TYR A 105 16.02 -1.92 -1.85
CA TYR A 105 15.28 -1.58 -0.64
C TYR A 105 14.27 -2.67 -0.28
N THR A 106 14.68 -3.60 0.60
CA THR A 106 13.86 -4.76 1.01
C THR A 106 13.19 -4.58 2.37
N GLU A 107 13.69 -3.70 3.23
CA GLU A 107 13.12 -3.45 4.56
C GLU A 107 11.68 -2.91 4.47
N GLU A 108 11.39 -2.08 3.46
CA GLU A 108 10.06 -1.54 3.20
C GLU A 108 9.05 -2.64 2.85
N ALA A 109 9.47 -3.66 2.09
CA ALA A 109 8.62 -4.80 1.74
C ALA A 109 8.30 -5.65 2.96
N GLU A 110 9.26 -5.84 3.86
CA GLU A 110 9.05 -6.53 5.15
C GLU A 110 8.10 -5.74 6.06
N ALA A 111 8.30 -4.43 6.19
CA ALA A 111 7.43 -3.57 6.97
C ALA A 111 5.97 -3.62 6.45
N PHE A 112 5.78 -3.56 5.13
CA PHE A 112 4.45 -3.68 4.53
C PHE A 112 3.83 -5.06 4.69
N LYS A 113 4.60 -6.16 4.57
CA LYS A 113 4.10 -7.51 4.86
C LYS A 113 3.52 -7.58 6.28
N ASN A 114 4.27 -7.09 7.26
CA ASN A 114 3.84 -7.08 8.65
C ASN A 114 2.58 -6.20 8.86
N TRP A 115 2.55 -5.04 8.21
CA TRP A 115 1.39 -4.16 8.19
C TRP A 115 0.14 -4.83 7.60
N LEU A 116 0.30 -5.54 6.47
CA LEU A 116 -0.79 -6.21 5.76
C LEU A 116 -1.38 -7.34 6.59
N GLU A 117 -0.54 -8.19 7.20
CA GLU A 117 -1.00 -9.27 8.08
C GLU A 117 -1.83 -8.73 9.26
N TRP A 118 -1.33 -7.65 9.89
CA TRP A 118 -2.00 -7.05 11.02
C TRP A 118 -3.32 -6.36 10.63
N SER A 119 -3.31 -5.56 9.55
CA SER A 119 -4.49 -4.77 9.10
C SER A 119 -5.62 -5.64 8.55
N THR A 120 -5.27 -6.78 7.93
CA THR A 120 -6.25 -7.71 7.37
C THR A 120 -6.78 -8.71 8.40
N SER A 121 -6.15 -8.79 9.58
CA SER A 121 -6.43 -9.80 10.60
C SER A 121 -6.42 -11.25 10.04
N GLY A 122 -5.68 -11.48 8.95
CA GLY A 122 -5.59 -12.77 8.26
C GLY A 122 -6.89 -13.28 7.58
N ARG A 123 -7.93 -12.45 7.47
CA ARG A 123 -9.25 -12.84 6.91
C ARG A 123 -9.40 -12.40 5.45
N ALA A 124 -9.28 -13.35 4.53
CA ALA A 124 -9.40 -13.11 3.08
C ALA A 124 -10.78 -12.56 2.65
N ARG A 125 -11.87 -12.99 3.31
CA ARG A 125 -13.23 -12.54 2.96
C ARG A 125 -13.53 -11.08 3.32
N ASP A 126 -12.73 -10.51 4.22
CA ASP A 126 -12.92 -9.18 4.78
C ASP A 126 -11.79 -8.25 4.29
N LEU A 127 -11.24 -8.48 3.10
CA LEU A 127 -10.23 -7.59 2.54
C LEU A 127 -10.89 -6.33 1.97
N GLN A 128 -10.29 -5.19 2.27
CA GLN A 128 -10.63 -3.89 1.69
C GLN A 128 -9.54 -3.47 0.72
N VAL A 129 -9.92 -2.64 -0.25
CA VAL A 129 -9.01 -2.08 -1.25
C VAL A 129 -7.97 -1.14 -0.63
N MET A 130 -8.36 -0.49 0.47
CA MET A 130 -7.52 0.43 1.21
C MET A 130 -7.82 0.44 2.70
N TYR A 131 -6.84 0.92 3.46
CA TYR A 131 -6.89 1.06 4.92
C TYR A 131 -6.28 2.39 5.36
N GLY A 132 -6.62 2.81 6.58
CA GLY A 132 -5.86 3.85 7.28
C GLY A 132 -4.42 3.41 7.53
N LEU A 133 -3.54 4.37 7.77
CA LEU A 133 -2.12 4.11 8.01
C LEU A 133 -1.88 3.17 9.20
N GLY A 134 -2.70 3.28 10.24
CA GLY A 134 -2.74 2.36 11.37
C GLY A 134 -3.71 1.21 11.15
N GLY A 135 -3.96 0.77 9.92
CA GLY A 135 -4.83 -0.37 9.58
C GLY A 135 -6.32 -0.10 9.82
N GLU A 136 -6.72 1.17 10.00
CA GLU A 136 -8.12 1.53 10.22
C GLU A 136 -8.99 1.11 9.04
N ARG A 137 -10.14 0.49 9.35
CA ARG A 137 -11.05 -0.10 8.35
C ARG A 137 -12.25 0.78 7.99
N ARG A 138 -12.47 1.84 8.76
CA ARG A 138 -13.59 2.78 8.56
C ARG A 138 -13.03 4.09 8.03
N LEU A 139 -13.21 4.33 6.74
CA LEU A 139 -12.68 5.50 6.04
C LEU A 139 -13.82 6.36 5.49
N THR A 140 -14.86 6.55 6.32
CA THR A 140 -16.10 7.22 5.94
C THR A 140 -15.83 8.52 5.18
N GLU A 141 -16.32 8.59 3.95
CA GLU A 141 -16.24 9.79 3.12
C GLU A 141 -17.23 10.84 3.62
N ILE A 142 -16.73 12.06 3.83
CA ILE A 142 -17.51 13.21 4.29
C ILE A 142 -17.15 14.41 3.41
N GLU A 143 -18.17 15.09 2.89
CA GLU A 143 -17.98 16.36 2.18
C GLU A 143 -17.99 17.54 3.17
N LEU A 144 -17.00 18.41 3.07
CA LEU A 144 -16.85 19.62 3.88
C LEU A 144 -17.41 20.81 3.09
N LEU A 145 -18.69 21.11 3.29
CA LEU A 145 -19.45 22.07 2.47
C LEU A 145 -19.02 23.53 2.70
N GLU A 146 -18.42 23.81 3.85
CA GLU A 146 -17.91 25.11 4.26
C GLU A 146 -16.61 25.51 3.56
N LEU A 147 -15.87 24.55 3.01
CA LEU A 147 -14.60 24.80 2.34
C LEU A 147 -14.81 25.08 0.85
N GLU A 148 -14.14 26.11 0.35
CA GLU A 148 -14.19 26.47 -1.08
C GLU A 148 -13.42 25.50 -1.99
N GLY A 149 -12.43 24.80 -1.42
CA GLY A 149 -11.56 23.87 -2.13
C GLY A 149 -10.48 24.55 -2.99
N TYR A 150 -9.49 23.76 -3.40
CA TYR A 150 -8.35 24.26 -4.16
C TYR A 150 -8.79 24.91 -5.47
N ARG A 151 -8.43 26.19 -5.68
CA ARG A 151 -8.87 26.98 -6.84
C ARG A 151 -10.39 26.93 -7.06
N LYS A 152 -11.17 26.97 -5.97
CA LYS A 152 -12.65 26.87 -5.96
C LYS A 152 -13.19 25.54 -6.51
N SER A 153 -12.38 24.48 -6.52
CA SER A 153 -12.80 23.16 -6.98
C SER A 153 -13.51 22.43 -5.87
N ARG A 154 -14.79 22.11 -6.09
CA ARG A 154 -15.66 21.45 -5.13
C ARG A 154 -16.09 20.06 -5.62
N PRO A 155 -16.41 19.14 -4.70
CA PRO A 155 -16.40 19.34 -3.24
C PRO A 155 -15.03 19.08 -2.63
N VAL A 156 -14.86 19.51 -1.39
CA VAL A 156 -13.77 19.09 -0.50
C VAL A 156 -14.27 17.88 0.28
N ARG A 157 -13.51 16.79 0.29
CA ARG A 157 -13.82 15.54 0.97
C ARG A 157 -12.70 15.11 1.91
N ILE A 158 -13.07 14.44 2.98
CA ILE A 158 -12.14 13.65 3.80
C ILE A 158 -12.67 12.23 3.91
N GLY A 159 -11.79 11.25 4.07
CA GLY A 159 -12.19 9.86 3.88
C GLY A 159 -12.34 9.53 2.40
N ASN A 160 -12.62 8.27 2.09
CA ASN A 160 -12.72 7.83 0.71
C ASN A 160 -13.70 6.67 0.58
N GLY A 161 -14.75 6.86 -0.21
CA GLY A 161 -15.85 5.90 -0.37
C GLY A 161 -15.43 4.58 -1.02
N ALA A 162 -14.27 4.51 -1.67
CA ALA A 162 -13.81 3.26 -2.27
C ALA A 162 -13.49 2.17 -1.23
N TYR A 163 -13.34 2.50 0.06
CA TYR A 163 -13.00 1.55 1.12
C TYR A 163 -14.05 0.43 1.35
N SER A 164 -15.29 0.67 0.90
CA SER A 164 -16.39 -0.30 0.96
C SER A 164 -16.61 -1.05 -0.36
N GLN A 165 -15.82 -0.74 -1.39
CA GLN A 165 -15.94 -1.37 -2.69
C GLN A 165 -15.42 -2.80 -2.68
N PHE A 166 -16.04 -3.60 -3.53
CA PHE A 166 -15.58 -4.96 -3.80
C PHE A 166 -14.74 -4.95 -5.06
N GLN A 167 -13.42 -5.07 -4.91
CA GLN A 167 -12.49 -5.25 -6.02
C GLN A 167 -11.77 -6.58 -5.87
N LEU A 168 -11.72 -7.32 -6.97
CA LEU A 168 -11.19 -8.68 -7.00
C LEU A 168 -9.70 -8.72 -7.33
N ASP A 169 -9.19 -7.63 -7.89
CA ASP A 169 -7.77 -7.44 -8.18
C ASP A 169 -6.87 -7.46 -6.94
N ILE A 170 -7.37 -6.98 -5.79
CA ILE A 170 -6.62 -6.93 -4.52
C ILE A 170 -6.02 -8.28 -4.10
N TYR A 171 -6.70 -9.38 -4.43
CA TYR A 171 -6.21 -10.72 -4.10
C TYR A 171 -4.97 -11.06 -4.93
N GLY A 172 -4.97 -10.68 -6.21
CA GLY A 172 -3.78 -10.78 -7.05
C GLY A 172 -2.65 -9.89 -6.55
N GLU A 173 -2.96 -8.68 -6.11
CA GLU A 173 -1.96 -7.71 -5.62
C GLU A 173 -1.27 -8.22 -4.35
N ILE A 174 -2.04 -8.79 -3.41
CA ILE A 174 -1.49 -9.44 -2.21
C ILE A 174 -0.55 -10.59 -2.60
N MET A 175 -0.98 -11.44 -3.52
CA MET A 175 -0.17 -12.59 -3.97
C MET A 175 1.08 -12.16 -4.74
N ASP A 176 1.01 -11.07 -5.50
CA ASP A 176 2.16 -10.49 -6.19
C ASP A 176 3.13 -9.83 -5.21
N SER A 177 2.62 -9.09 -4.21
CA SER A 177 3.43 -8.56 -3.10
C SER A 177 4.14 -9.68 -2.34
N ALA A 178 3.46 -10.80 -2.05
CA ALA A 178 4.08 -11.96 -1.44
C ALA A 178 5.18 -12.57 -2.31
N HIS A 179 4.94 -12.67 -3.61
CA HIS A 179 5.94 -13.15 -4.56
C HIS A 179 7.17 -12.26 -4.63
N ILE A 180 6.99 -10.93 -4.65
CA ILE A 180 8.07 -9.94 -4.63
C ILE A 180 8.89 -10.10 -3.35
N TYR A 181 8.22 -10.11 -2.19
CA TYR A 181 8.86 -10.31 -0.90
C TYR A 181 9.75 -11.58 -0.89
N LEU A 182 9.22 -12.71 -1.37
CA LEU A 182 10.00 -13.96 -1.47
C LEU A 182 11.15 -13.91 -2.49
N LYS A 183 10.95 -13.21 -3.61
CA LYS A 183 11.96 -13.07 -4.66
C LYS A 183 13.19 -12.32 -4.18
N PHE A 184 12.99 -11.35 -3.28
CA PHE A 184 14.05 -10.51 -2.73
C PHE A 184 14.52 -10.94 -1.33
N GLY A 185 14.38 -12.23 -1.00
CA GLY A 185 15.00 -12.83 0.20
C GLY A 185 14.08 -12.95 1.42
N GLY A 186 12.82 -12.53 1.31
CA GLY A 186 11.81 -12.71 2.35
C GLY A 186 11.57 -14.19 2.72
N ALA A 187 11.17 -14.40 3.97
CA ALA A 187 10.89 -15.72 4.51
C ALA A 187 9.40 -16.08 4.34
N MET A 188 9.11 -17.32 3.95
CA MET A 188 7.75 -17.85 4.01
C MET A 188 7.60 -18.64 5.30
N ASP A 189 6.98 -18.04 6.32
CA ASP A 189 6.61 -18.78 7.52
C ASP A 189 5.27 -19.53 7.32
N PRO A 190 4.97 -20.55 8.15
CA PRO A 190 3.74 -21.34 8.00
C PRO A 190 2.43 -20.56 8.19
N GLU A 191 2.42 -19.52 9.03
CA GLU A 191 1.21 -18.70 9.26
C GLU A 191 0.93 -17.82 8.04
N TYR A 192 1.98 -17.23 7.47
CA TYR A 192 1.87 -16.45 6.25
C TYR A 192 1.46 -17.33 5.06
N TRP A 193 2.00 -18.54 4.92
CA TRP A 193 1.57 -19.46 3.87
C TRP A 193 0.08 -19.83 3.99
N LYS A 194 -0.40 -20.14 5.21
CA LYS A 194 -1.83 -20.40 5.45
C LYS A 194 -2.69 -19.19 5.08
N TYR A 195 -2.22 -17.97 5.34
CA TYR A 195 -2.93 -16.76 4.93
C TYR A 195 -3.05 -16.68 3.39
N LEU A 196 -1.97 -16.92 2.65
CA LEU A 196 -1.99 -16.91 1.19
C LEU A 196 -2.86 -18.05 0.62
N GLN A 197 -2.90 -19.22 1.25
CA GLN A 197 -3.83 -20.29 0.89
C GLN A 197 -5.30 -19.86 1.06
N ARG A 198 -5.63 -19.12 2.12
CA ARG A 198 -6.98 -18.55 2.31
C ARG A 198 -7.33 -17.53 1.23
N VAL A 199 -6.36 -16.72 0.81
CA VAL A 199 -6.51 -15.77 -0.31
C VAL A 199 -6.80 -16.52 -1.61
N VAL A 200 -6.06 -17.58 -1.91
CA VAL A 200 -6.25 -18.42 -3.10
C VAL A 200 -7.61 -19.13 -3.10
N ALA A 201 -8.01 -19.71 -1.96
CA ALA A 201 -9.31 -20.35 -1.83
C ALA A 201 -10.45 -19.36 -2.12
N TYR A 202 -10.35 -18.14 -1.58
CA TYR A 202 -11.33 -17.08 -1.87
C TYR A 202 -11.39 -16.76 -3.37
N VAL A 203 -10.23 -16.62 -4.03
CA VAL A 203 -10.14 -16.39 -5.47
C VAL A 203 -10.83 -17.50 -6.26
N MET A 204 -10.58 -18.76 -5.92
CA MET A 204 -11.17 -19.92 -6.60
C MET A 204 -12.69 -19.94 -6.51
N ASP A 205 -13.26 -19.47 -5.41
CA ASP A 205 -14.71 -19.44 -5.21
C ASP A 205 -15.39 -18.25 -5.93
N HIS A 206 -14.69 -17.13 -6.14
CA HIS A 206 -15.29 -15.86 -6.58
C HIS A 206 -14.80 -15.36 -7.95
N TRP A 207 -13.94 -16.10 -8.67
CA TRP A 207 -13.31 -15.61 -9.90
C TRP A 207 -14.28 -15.23 -11.02
N GLN A 208 -15.50 -15.75 -11.02
CA GLN A 208 -16.53 -15.44 -12.02
C GLN A 208 -17.35 -14.20 -11.69
N GLU A 209 -17.21 -13.62 -10.51
CA GLU A 209 -18.02 -12.47 -10.09
C GLU A 209 -17.58 -11.16 -10.78
N PRO A 210 -18.51 -10.21 -10.99
CA PRO A 210 -18.16 -8.85 -11.37
C PRO A 210 -17.70 -8.04 -10.15
N ASP A 211 -16.87 -7.02 -10.38
CA ASP A 211 -16.27 -6.17 -9.33
C ASP A 211 -16.22 -4.70 -9.76
N GLU A 212 -15.68 -3.81 -8.92
CA GLU A 212 -15.64 -2.36 -9.19
C GLU A 212 -14.37 -1.89 -9.94
N GLY A 213 -13.43 -2.82 -10.16
CA GLY A 213 -12.21 -2.63 -10.94
C GLY A 213 -11.23 -1.63 -10.34
N ILE A 214 -10.04 -1.58 -10.95
CA ILE A 214 -8.89 -0.77 -10.50
C ILE A 214 -9.18 0.74 -10.41
N TRP A 215 -10.13 1.23 -11.21
CA TRP A 215 -10.50 2.65 -11.27
C TRP A 215 -11.64 3.02 -10.33
N GLU A 216 -12.10 2.08 -9.50
CA GLU A 216 -13.02 2.35 -8.38
C GLU A 216 -14.31 3.03 -8.85
N THR A 217 -14.76 2.68 -10.05
CA THR A 217 -15.76 3.49 -10.76
C THR A 217 -17.07 3.45 -10.00
N ARG A 218 -17.75 4.61 -9.90
CA ARG A 218 -19.09 4.68 -9.30
C ARG A 218 -20.20 4.14 -10.23
N GLY A 219 -19.82 3.37 -11.26
CA GLY A 219 -20.72 2.75 -12.24
C GLY A 219 -21.25 1.38 -11.82
N GLY A 220 -20.82 0.87 -10.66
CA GLY A 220 -21.20 -0.45 -10.15
C GLY A 220 -20.34 -1.58 -10.72
N ARG A 221 -20.70 -2.81 -10.35
CA ARG A 221 -19.89 -4.00 -10.63
C ARG A 221 -19.96 -4.43 -12.10
N GLN A 222 -18.82 -4.71 -12.71
CA GLN A 222 -18.67 -5.19 -14.09
C GLN A 222 -17.58 -6.27 -14.19
N HIS A 223 -17.46 -6.92 -15.35
CA HIS A 223 -16.33 -7.81 -15.62
C HIS A 223 -15.16 -7.01 -16.19
N PHE A 224 -14.26 -6.57 -15.31
CA PHE A 224 -13.04 -5.88 -15.72
C PHE A 224 -11.92 -6.85 -16.07
N VAL A 225 -11.28 -6.64 -17.23
CA VAL A 225 -10.16 -7.47 -17.71
C VAL A 225 -9.02 -7.48 -16.70
N PHE A 226 -8.69 -6.32 -16.12
CA PHE A 226 -7.62 -6.21 -15.13
C PHE A 226 -7.85 -7.14 -13.93
N SER A 227 -9.05 -7.12 -13.35
CA SER A 227 -9.41 -7.99 -12.23
C SER A 227 -9.30 -9.48 -12.59
N LYS A 228 -9.68 -9.86 -13.82
CA LYS A 228 -9.51 -11.25 -14.31
C LYS A 228 -8.04 -11.65 -14.47
N VAL A 229 -7.19 -10.73 -14.91
CA VAL A 229 -5.74 -10.96 -14.95
C VAL A 229 -5.18 -11.11 -13.54
N MET A 230 -5.59 -10.27 -12.60
CA MET A 230 -5.11 -10.33 -11.21
C MET A 230 -5.55 -11.61 -10.49
N PHE A 231 -6.69 -12.19 -10.85
CA PHE A 231 -7.03 -13.54 -10.43
C PHE A 231 -6.07 -14.61 -10.94
N TRP A 232 -5.74 -14.55 -12.23
CA TRP A 232 -4.72 -15.45 -12.78
C TRP A 232 -3.37 -15.26 -12.07
N VAL A 233 -2.97 -14.02 -11.80
CA VAL A 233 -1.77 -13.70 -11.02
C VAL A 233 -1.84 -14.36 -9.64
N ALA A 234 -2.96 -14.25 -8.92
CA ALA A 234 -3.10 -14.87 -7.60
C ALA A 234 -2.77 -16.38 -7.63
N LEU A 235 -3.32 -17.11 -8.61
CA LEU A 235 -3.07 -18.54 -8.78
C LEU A 235 -1.64 -18.84 -9.24
N ASP A 236 -1.12 -18.09 -10.22
CA ASP A 236 0.25 -18.25 -10.73
C ASP A 236 1.30 -18.04 -9.62
N ARG A 237 1.13 -17.02 -8.79
CA ARG A 237 2.03 -16.73 -7.67
C ARG A 237 1.94 -17.78 -6.57
N ALA A 238 0.75 -18.31 -6.28
CA ALA A 238 0.58 -19.41 -5.34
C ALA A 238 1.33 -20.67 -5.80
N ILE A 239 1.15 -21.07 -7.06
CA ILE A 239 1.81 -22.24 -7.65
C ILE A 239 3.34 -22.05 -7.61
N LYS A 240 3.83 -20.87 -8.01
CA LYS A 240 5.27 -20.55 -7.97
C LYS A 240 5.84 -20.62 -6.55
N ALA A 241 5.12 -20.10 -5.55
CA ALA A 241 5.53 -20.16 -4.16
C ALA A 241 5.59 -21.61 -3.67
N ALA A 242 4.53 -22.39 -3.90
CA ALA A 242 4.46 -23.79 -3.51
C ALA A 242 5.56 -24.65 -4.14
N VAL A 243 5.82 -24.50 -5.43
CA VAL A 243 6.89 -25.24 -6.13
C VAL A 243 8.28 -24.81 -5.66
N SER A 244 8.56 -23.50 -5.64
CA SER A 244 9.91 -22.99 -5.33
C SER A 244 10.32 -23.20 -3.88
N ARG A 245 9.35 -23.22 -2.95
CA ARG A 245 9.59 -23.39 -1.51
C ARG A 245 9.17 -24.75 -0.98
N LYS A 246 8.73 -25.69 -1.85
CA LYS A 246 8.24 -27.03 -1.50
C LYS A 246 7.13 -27.01 -0.44
N LEU A 247 6.19 -26.08 -0.59
CA LEU A 247 5.07 -25.91 0.32
C LEU A 247 3.90 -26.80 -0.10
N GLU A 248 3.03 -27.11 0.85
CA GLU A 248 1.80 -27.85 0.60
C GLU A 248 0.87 -27.06 -0.32
N GLY A 249 0.37 -27.71 -1.38
CA GLY A 249 -0.61 -27.16 -2.31
C GLY A 249 -0.94 -28.12 -3.45
N ASP A 250 -2.12 -27.95 -4.03
CA ASP A 250 -2.53 -28.68 -5.22
C ASP A 250 -1.87 -28.07 -6.47
N VAL A 251 -0.64 -28.49 -6.73
CA VAL A 251 0.21 -27.99 -7.82
C VAL A 251 0.44 -29.03 -8.92
N ALA A 252 -0.20 -30.20 -8.81
CA ALA A 252 -0.16 -31.21 -9.85
C ALA A 252 -1.03 -30.77 -11.03
N LYS A 253 -0.53 -31.02 -12.25
CA LYS A 253 -1.28 -30.76 -13.49
C LYS A 253 -2.30 -31.85 -13.77
#